data_AF-A0A937X4F5-F1
#
_entry.id   AF-A0A937X4F5-F1
#
_cell.length_a   1.000
_cell.length_b   1.000
_cell.length_c   1.000
_cell.angle_alpha   90.00
_cell.angle_beta   90.00
_cell.angle_gamma   90.00
#
_symmetry.space_group_name_H-M   'P 1'
#
loop_
_entity.id
_entity.type
_entity.pdbx_description
1 polymer ?
#
loop_
_entity_poly.entity_id
_entity_poly.type
_entity_poly.pdbx_seq_one_letter_code
_entity_poly.pdbx_strand_id
1 'polypeptide(L)' 'IEAEFRALAAESGLKAGQVIQPVRVALTGGKVSPGMFDVVALLGRDLTIRRLRAAIEKIPAGVA' A
#
# COMPACT_ATOMS: atom_id res chain seq x y z
N ILE A 1 11.42 3.85 -3.38
CA ILE A 1 10.08 3.31 -3.05
C ILE A 1 10.09 2.69 -1.66
N GLU A 2 10.89 1.65 -1.39
CA GLU A 2 10.92 1.02 -0.06
C GLU A 2 11.25 1.99 1.09
N ALA A 3 12.27 2.82 0.92
CA ALA A 3 12.69 3.80 1.93
C ALA A 3 11.52 4.73 2.33
N GLU A 4 10.74 5.22 1.37
CA GLU A 4 9.57 6.07 1.60
C GLU A 4 8.49 5.36 2.42
N PHE A 5 8.25 4.07 2.14
CA PHE A 5 7.28 3.28 2.92
C PHE A 5 7.75 3.09 4.37
N ARG A 6 9.06 2.89 4.58
CA ARG A 6 9.64 2.75 5.92
C ARG A 6 9.62 4.07 6.68
N ALA A 7 9.95 5.18 6.01
CA ALA A 7 9.88 6.53 6.57
C ALA A 7 8.45 6.87 6.99
N LEU A 8 7.46 6.69 6.09
CA LEU A 8 6.05 6.91 6.39
C LEU A 8 5.57 6.06 7.57
N ALA A 9 5.97 4.79 7.63
CA ALA A 9 5.61 3.92 8.74
C ALA A 9 6.20 4.45 10.06
N ALA A 10 7.46 4.85 10.07
CA ALA A 10 8.11 5.43 11.24
C ALA A 10 7.44 6.75 11.68
N GLU A 11 7.17 7.65 10.76
CA GLU A 11 6.46 8.92 11.00
C GLU A 11 5.05 8.69 11.57
N SER A 12 4.40 7.61 11.16
CA SER A 12 3.06 7.22 11.62
C SER A 12 3.08 6.39 12.92
N GLY A 13 4.25 6.10 13.49
CA GLY A 13 4.39 5.21 14.65
C GLY A 13 4.01 3.75 14.37
N LEU A 14 4.02 3.34 13.10
CA LEU A 14 3.64 2.01 12.62
C LEU A 14 4.86 1.19 12.24
N LYS A 15 4.71 -0.15 12.30
CA LYS A 15 5.68 -1.06 11.68
C LYS A 15 5.51 -1.00 10.16
N ALA A 16 6.61 -1.09 9.41
CA ALA A 16 6.57 -1.09 7.94
C ALA A 16 5.58 -2.13 7.37
N GLY A 17 5.49 -3.32 7.98
CA GLY A 17 4.53 -4.36 7.59
C GLY A 17 3.06 -3.93 7.68
N GLN A 18 2.70 -3.05 8.62
CA GLN A 18 1.34 -2.53 8.78
C GLN A 18 0.94 -1.56 7.66
N VAL A 19 1.91 -0.95 6.97
CA VAL A 19 1.68 -0.13 5.78
C VAL A 19 1.79 -0.96 4.50
N ILE A 20 2.79 -1.83 4.42
CA ILE A 20 3.11 -2.61 3.21
C ILE A 20 1.99 -3.61 2.87
N GLN A 21 1.41 -4.30 3.86
CA GLN A 21 0.34 -5.28 3.62
C GLN A 21 -0.94 -4.68 3.02
N PRO A 22 -1.55 -3.62 3.60
CA PRO A 22 -2.76 -3.04 3.01
C PRO A 22 -2.51 -2.46 1.61
N VAL A 23 -1.34 -1.85 1.38
CA VAL A 23 -0.97 -1.39 0.03
C VAL A 23 -0.83 -2.59 -0.92
N ARG A 24 -0.25 -3.72 -0.49
CA ARG A 24 -0.19 -4.95 -1.31
C ARG A 24 -1.58 -5.39 -1.74
N VAL A 25 -2.49 -5.55 -0.80
CA VAL A 25 -3.88 -5.96 -1.10
C VAL A 25 -4.56 -4.95 -2.02
N ALA A 26 -4.36 -3.65 -1.81
CA ALA A 26 -4.92 -2.61 -2.67
C ALA A 26 -4.40 -2.69 -4.12
N LEU A 27 -3.13 -3.06 -4.32
CA LEU A 27 -2.54 -3.13 -5.65
C LEU A 27 -2.73 -4.47 -6.35
N THR A 28 -2.80 -5.58 -5.63
CA THR A 28 -2.80 -6.93 -6.22
C THR A 28 -4.08 -7.73 -5.95
N GLY A 29 -4.97 -7.25 -5.07
CA GLY A 29 -6.17 -7.95 -4.65
C GLY A 29 -5.92 -9.12 -3.71
N GLY A 30 -4.68 -9.33 -3.23
CA GLY A 30 -4.33 -10.47 -2.39
C GLY A 30 -3.18 -10.20 -1.42
N LYS A 31 -3.05 -11.06 -0.41
CA LYS A 31 -2.01 -10.98 0.64
C LYS A 31 -0.62 -11.44 0.17
N VAL A 32 -0.56 -12.13 -0.97
CA VAL A 32 0.67 -12.66 -1.57
C VAL A 32 0.86 -12.02 -2.94
N SER A 33 2.08 -11.62 -3.25
CA SER A 33 2.48 -11.09 -4.55
C SER A 33 3.99 -11.26 -4.73
N PRO A 34 4.52 -11.05 -5.95
CA PRO A 34 5.93 -10.77 -6.15
C PRO A 34 6.41 -9.58 -5.29
N GLY A 35 7.70 -9.22 -5.37
CA GLY A 35 8.28 -8.11 -4.62
C GLY A 35 7.36 -6.87 -4.64
N MET A 36 6.91 -6.41 -3.47
CA MET A 36 5.85 -5.40 -3.39
C MET A 36 6.26 -4.09 -4.07
N PHE A 37 7.53 -3.72 -3.93
CA PHE A 37 8.07 -2.52 -4.53
C PHE A 37 8.27 -2.66 -6.05
N ASP A 38 8.51 -3.88 -6.54
CA ASP A 38 8.55 -4.17 -7.97
C ASP A 38 7.15 -4.03 -8.58
N VAL A 39 6.10 -4.47 -7.86
CA VAL A 39 4.71 -4.25 -8.27
C VAL A 39 4.40 -2.76 -8.38
N VAL A 40 4.79 -1.94 -7.40
CA VAL A 40 4.60 -0.48 -7.45
C VAL A 40 5.35 0.12 -8.64
N ALA A 41 6.60 -0.29 -8.85
CA ALA A 41 7.42 0.20 -9.96
C ALA A 41 6.82 -0.16 -11.32
N LEU A 42 6.35 -1.41 -11.47
CA LEU A 42 5.73 -1.92 -12.71
C LEU A 42 4.42 -1.22 -13.04
N LEU A 43 3.56 -0.97 -12.05
CA LEU A 43 2.30 -0.27 -12.25
C LEU A 43 2.51 1.22 -12.58
N GLY A 44 3.60 1.80 -12.10
CA GLY A 44 3.87 3.22 -12.21
C GLY A 44 2.95 4.06 -11.29
N ARG A 45 3.22 5.37 -11.26
CA ARG A 45 2.62 6.30 -10.30
C ARG A 45 1.10 6.40 -10.42
N ASP A 46 0.58 6.67 -11.60
CA ASP A 46 -0.83 7.05 -11.76
C ASP A 46 -1.77 5.87 -11.50
N LEU A 47 -1.41 4.68 -11.99
CA LEU A 47 -2.17 3.47 -11.73
C LEU A 47 -2.10 3.05 -10.26
N THR A 48 -0.95 3.19 -9.62
CA THR A 48 -0.78 2.95 -8.18
C THR A 48 -1.70 3.84 -7.36
N ILE A 49 -1.68 5.16 -7.62
CA ILE A 49 -2.53 6.12 -6.90
C ILE A 49 -4.01 5.82 -7.14
N ARG A 50 -4.41 5.54 -8.38
CA ARG A 50 -5.80 5.20 -8.71
C ARG A 50 -6.30 3.96 -7.95
N ARG A 51 -5.50 2.90 -7.88
CA ARG A 51 -5.85 1.68 -7.15
C ARG A 51 -5.94 1.92 -5.64
N LEU A 52 -5.01 2.70 -5.07
CA LEU A 52 -5.04 3.03 -3.65
C LEU A 52 -6.29 3.85 -3.27
N ARG A 53 -6.67 4.84 -4.07
CA ARG A 53 -7.91 5.61 -3.86
C ARG A 53 -9.15 4.71 -3.91
N ALA A 54 -9.25 3.86 -4.92
CA ALA A 54 -10.35 2.91 -5.03
C ALA A 54 -10.39 1.89 -3.87
N ALA A 55 -9.25 1.58 -3.25
CA ALA A 55 -9.21 0.74 -2.05
C ALA A 55 -9.70 1.51 -0.81
N ILE A 56 -9.30 2.76 -0.65
CA ILE A 56 -9.76 3.63 0.45
C ILE A 56 -11.28 3.81 0.42
N GLU A 57 -11.87 4.02 -0.77
CA GLU A 57 -13.33 4.14 -0.94
C GLU A 57 -14.12 2.89 -0.49
N LYS A 58 -13.46 1.72 -0.43
CA LYS A 58 -14.07 0.46 0.02
C LYS A 58 -13.94 0.22 1.52
N ILE A 59 -13.14 1.01 2.22
CA ILE A 59 -12.99 0.89 3.67
C ILE A 59 -14.17 1.62 4.32
N PRO A 60 -15.03 0.93 5.08
CA PRO A 60 -16.13 1.58 5.78
C PRO A 60 -15.57 2.60 6.79
N ALA A 61 -16.16 3.79 6.86
CA ALA A 61 -15.79 4.78 7.86
C ALA A 61 -16.05 4.21 9.27
N GLY A 62 -15.02 4.11 10.11
CA GLY A 62 -15.17 3.81 11.54
C GLY A 62 -14.67 2.44 12.03
N VAL A 63 -13.81 1.73 11.30
CA VAL A 63 -13.11 0.56 11.87
C VAL A 63 -11.70 0.98 12.30
N ALA A 64 -11.57 1.33 13.58
CA ALA A 64 -10.32 1.39 14.32
C ALA A 64 -10.35 0.30 15.40
#